data_AF-A0A967RKS0-F1
#
_entry.id   AF-A0A967RKS0-F1
#
_cell.length_a   1.000
_cell.length_b   1.000
_cell.length_c   1.000
_cell.angle_alpha   90.00
_cell.angle_beta   90.00
_cell.angle_gamma   90.00
#
_symmetry.space_group_name_H-M   'P 1'
#
loop_
_entity.id
_entity.type
_entity.pdbx_description
1 polymer ?
#
loop_
_entity_poly.entity_id
_entity_poly.type
_entity_poly.pdbx_seq_one_letter_code
_entity_poly.pdbx_strand_id
1 'polypeptide(L)'
;MKYSFLMFVLAAAIAVGTGCEQAETKPKPDIDTESKSSRKSTTDEEPLLLLDDSEEEFDPPTGPVADNSRCFVCHVNYMQEDIAVTHARANMGCAHCHGECDEHIADESWASGGNGTAPDIMYPRPKINPFCMSCHQKAKIDTEQHKPLFAETDEPKVCTDCHGKHRLETRKCKWK
;
A
#
# COMPACT_ATOMS: atom_id res chain seq x y z
N MET A 1 -48.50 -6.82 -40.82
CA MET A 1 -49.39 -7.98 -40.59
C MET A 1 -49.25 -8.97 -41.74
N LYS A 2 -48.54 -10.09 -41.53
CA LYS A 2 -48.69 -11.39 -42.23
C LYS A 2 -47.69 -12.40 -41.63
N TYR A 3 -48.26 -13.31 -40.82
CA TYR A 3 -47.86 -14.65 -40.34
C TYR A 3 -46.47 -15.19 -40.74
N SER A 4 -45.59 -15.58 -39.80
CA SER A 4 -45.65 -16.77 -38.93
C SER A 4 -45.52 -18.07 -39.74
N PHE A 5 -44.34 -18.72 -39.71
CA PHE A 5 -44.08 -20.18 -39.68
C PHE A 5 -42.57 -20.47 -39.87
N LEU A 6 -42.08 -21.58 -39.27
CA LEU A 6 -40.69 -22.07 -39.06
C LEU A 6 -40.06 -21.53 -37.76
N MET A 7 -40.23 -22.11 -36.56
CA MET A 7 -40.33 -23.50 -36.07
C MET A 7 -39.13 -24.42 -36.37
N PHE A 8 -38.35 -24.61 -35.31
CA PHE A 8 -37.43 -25.71 -34.94
C PHE A 8 -36.13 -25.91 -35.73
N VAL A 9 -34.98 -25.71 -35.06
CA VAL A 9 -34.17 -26.82 -34.51
C VAL A 9 -33.46 -26.34 -33.24
N LEU A 10 -33.78 -27.00 -32.12
CA LEU A 10 -33.10 -26.94 -30.84
C LEU A 10 -31.97 -27.97 -30.88
N ALA A 11 -30.74 -27.59 -30.53
CA ALA A 11 -29.70 -28.56 -30.14
C ALA A 11 -28.93 -27.99 -28.95
N ALA A 12 -29.31 -28.47 -27.76
CA ALA A 12 -28.60 -28.26 -26.51
C ALA A 12 -27.34 -29.12 -26.49
N ALA A 13 -26.20 -28.55 -26.13
CA ALA A 13 -25.01 -29.30 -25.74
C ALA A 13 -24.65 -28.90 -24.31
N ILE A 14 -25.07 -29.75 -23.36
CA ILE A 14 -24.61 -29.75 -21.97
C ILE A 14 -23.33 -30.59 -21.96
N ALA A 15 -22.20 -30.00 -21.58
CA ALA A 15 -21.00 -30.74 -21.21
C ALA A 15 -20.76 -30.55 -19.71
N VAL A 16 -21.15 -31.56 -18.93
CA VAL A 16 -20.73 -31.76 -17.54
C VAL A 16 -19.70 -32.87 -17.55
N GLY A 17 -18.53 -32.61 -16.95
CA GLY A 17 -17.56 -33.60 -16.51
C GLY A 17 -16.55 -32.87 -15.61
N THR A 18 -16.77 -32.77 -14.30
CA THR A 18 -16.35 -33.71 -13.23
C THR A 18 -14.91 -34.17 -13.33
N GLY A 19 -14.09 -33.78 -12.34
CA GLY A 19 -12.84 -34.46 -12.01
C GLY A 19 -11.72 -33.55 -11.53
N CYS A 20 -11.86 -32.94 -10.35
CA CYS A 20 -10.69 -32.59 -9.54
C CYS A 20 -10.20 -33.89 -8.89
N GLU A 21 -9.01 -34.35 -9.26
CA GLU A 21 -8.37 -35.47 -8.57
C GLU A 21 -7.06 -34.99 -7.94
N GLN A 22 -7.07 -34.98 -6.61
CA GLN A 22 -5.98 -34.69 -5.71
C GLN A 22 -5.03 -35.88 -5.71
N ALA A 23 -3.78 -35.69 -6.14
CA ALA A 23 -2.75 -36.71 -6.02
C ALA A 23 -2.20 -36.72 -4.58
N GLU A 24 -2.75 -37.60 -3.74
CA GLU A 24 -2.12 -38.01 -2.50
C GLU A 24 -1.00 -39.02 -2.74
N THR A 25 0.01 -38.89 -1.90
CA THR A 25 1.28 -39.62 -1.77
C THR A 25 1.18 -41.13 -1.50
N LYS A 26 2.23 -41.88 -1.92
CA LYS A 26 3.02 -42.96 -1.22
C LYS A 26 3.58 -43.99 -2.24
N PRO A 27 4.54 -44.90 -1.91
CA PRO A 27 5.55 -44.95 -0.84
C PRO A 27 7.01 -45.20 -1.35
N LYS A 28 7.96 -45.11 -0.41
CA LYS A 28 9.38 -45.49 -0.52
C LYS A 28 9.60 -46.99 -0.81
N PRO A 29 10.71 -47.37 -1.47
CA PRO A 29 11.46 -48.55 -1.04
C PRO A 29 12.96 -48.27 -0.84
N ASP A 30 13.44 -48.66 0.34
CA ASP A 30 14.82 -49.04 0.67
C ASP A 30 15.17 -50.36 -0.09
N ILE A 31 16.39 -50.79 -0.43
CA ILE A 31 17.73 -50.54 0.12
C ILE A 31 18.79 -51.13 -0.87
N ASP A 32 19.97 -50.50 -0.85
CA ASP A 32 21.36 -50.94 -1.12
C ASP A 32 21.81 -51.66 -2.41
N THR A 33 22.76 -51.04 -3.13
CA THR A 33 24.09 -51.65 -3.39
C THR A 33 25.15 -50.56 -3.60
N GLU A 34 26.23 -50.75 -2.86
CA GLU A 34 27.48 -50.01 -2.70
C GLU A 34 28.21 -49.64 -4.01
N SER A 35 28.65 -48.39 -4.13
CA SER A 35 29.88 -48.05 -4.87
C SER A 35 30.58 -46.85 -4.22
N LYS A 36 31.76 -47.15 -3.68
CA LYS A 36 32.67 -46.22 -3.01
C LYS A 36 33.18 -45.16 -3.97
N SER A 37 33.03 -43.89 -3.62
CA SER A 37 34.00 -42.87 -4.01
C SER A 37 34.12 -41.84 -2.90
N SER A 38 35.27 -41.92 -2.23
CA SER A 38 35.72 -41.02 -1.18
C SER A 38 35.83 -39.59 -1.71
N ARG A 39 35.04 -38.67 -1.15
CA ARG A 39 35.40 -37.25 -1.16
C ARG A 39 35.07 -36.62 0.19
N LYS A 40 36.14 -36.49 0.97
CA LYS A 40 36.33 -35.69 2.16
C LYS A 40 35.41 -34.47 2.22
N SER A 41 34.47 -34.49 3.16
CA SER A 41 33.59 -33.38 3.54
C SER A 41 34.31 -32.50 4.54
N THR A 42 34.71 -31.30 4.11
CA THR A 42 35.12 -30.20 4.99
C THR A 42 34.80 -28.89 4.28
N THR A 43 33.63 -28.33 4.56
CA THR A 43 33.37 -26.89 4.65
C THR A 43 32.02 -26.77 5.34
N ASP A 44 32.05 -26.39 6.61
CA ASP A 44 30.90 -25.89 7.34
C ASP A 44 30.43 -24.60 6.63
N GLU A 45 29.48 -24.73 5.72
CA GLU A 45 28.76 -23.58 5.16
C GLU A 45 27.60 -23.30 6.14
N GLU A 46 27.95 -22.53 7.17
CA GLU A 46 26.97 -21.87 8.04
C GLU A 46 25.99 -21.09 7.12
N PRO A 47 24.67 -21.33 7.23
CA PRO A 47 23.72 -20.51 6.49
C PRO A 47 23.95 -19.07 6.94
N LEU A 48 24.20 -18.17 5.99
CA LEU A 48 24.35 -16.73 6.21
C LEU A 48 23.06 -16.19 6.84
N LEU A 49 22.95 -16.33 8.15
CA LEU A 49 22.00 -15.62 8.96
C LEU A 49 22.43 -14.16 8.90
N LEU A 50 21.51 -13.37 8.35
CA LEU A 50 21.43 -11.93 8.39
C LEU A 50 22.19 -11.41 9.61
N LEU A 51 23.40 -10.87 9.38
CA LEU A 51 24.19 -10.24 10.42
C LEU A 51 23.31 -9.19 11.09
N ASP A 52 23.21 -9.27 12.42
CA ASP A 52 22.43 -8.38 13.28
C ASP A 52 22.77 -6.92 12.99
N ASP A 53 22.08 -6.32 12.03
CA ASP A 53 21.91 -4.88 11.92
C ASP A 53 21.15 -4.50 13.17
N SER A 54 21.88 -3.95 14.14
CA SER A 54 21.43 -3.51 15.46
C SER A 54 19.92 -3.27 15.49
N GLU A 55 19.21 -4.16 16.15
CA GLU A 55 17.80 -4.00 16.46
C GLU A 55 17.66 -2.68 17.24
N GLU A 56 17.42 -1.58 16.54
CA GLU A 56 16.81 -0.41 17.15
C GLU A 56 15.48 -0.95 17.70
N GLU A 57 15.44 -1.12 19.02
CA GLU A 57 14.33 -1.68 19.76
C GLU A 57 13.06 -0.93 19.35
N PHE A 58 12.32 -1.51 18.41
CA PHE A 58 11.16 -0.87 17.81
C PHE A 58 10.02 -1.06 18.78
N ASP A 59 9.85 -0.09 19.68
CA ASP A 59 8.73 -0.07 20.61
C ASP A 59 7.42 -0.16 19.82
N PRO A 60 6.66 -1.26 19.94
CA PRO A 60 5.38 -1.36 19.26
C PRO A 60 4.44 -0.27 19.78
N PRO A 61 3.56 0.28 18.93
CA PRO A 61 2.62 1.30 19.35
C PRO A 61 1.76 0.78 20.51
N THR A 62 1.65 1.59 21.57
CA THR A 62 0.99 1.21 22.83
C THR A 62 -0.54 1.31 22.77
N GLY A 63 -1.11 1.69 21.62
CA GLY A 63 -2.55 1.88 21.43
C GLY A 63 -3.01 1.52 20.01
N PRO A 64 -4.30 1.76 19.69
CA PRO A 64 -4.84 1.51 18.36
C PRO A 64 -4.05 2.24 17.27
N VAL A 65 -3.80 1.55 16.17
CA VAL A 65 -3.15 2.10 14.97
C VAL A 65 -4.22 2.25 13.89
N ALA A 66 -4.22 3.38 13.18
CA ALA A 66 -5.19 3.60 12.11
C ALA A 66 -4.97 2.61 10.94
N ASP A 67 -6.07 2.11 10.39
CA ASP A 67 -6.04 1.27 9.20
C ASP A 67 -6.02 2.13 7.92
N ASN A 68 -4.92 2.04 7.19
CA ASN A 68 -4.71 2.72 5.91
C ASN A 68 -4.68 1.73 4.72
N SER A 69 -5.03 0.46 4.95
CA SER A 69 -4.92 -0.62 3.95
C SER A 69 -5.61 -0.27 2.63
N ARG A 70 -6.79 0.36 2.69
CA ARG A 70 -7.55 0.80 1.51
C ARG A 70 -6.79 1.80 0.63
N CYS A 71 -6.01 2.69 1.23
CA CYS A 71 -5.22 3.69 0.50
C CYS A 71 -3.92 3.11 -0.05
N PHE A 72 -3.31 2.16 0.69
CA PHE A 72 -2.02 1.56 0.34
C PHE A 72 -2.08 0.61 -0.87
N VAL A 73 -3.28 0.19 -1.30
CA VAL A 73 -3.46 -0.55 -2.56
C VAL A 73 -2.84 0.19 -3.74
N CYS A 74 -3.04 1.51 -3.81
CA CYS A 74 -2.54 2.35 -4.89
C CYS A 74 -1.39 3.27 -4.46
N HIS A 75 -1.31 3.62 -3.18
CA HIS A 75 -0.32 4.56 -2.64
C HIS A 75 0.67 3.90 -1.66
N VAL A 76 1.26 2.79 -2.09
CA VAL A 76 2.22 1.98 -1.30
C VAL A 76 3.45 2.78 -0.84
N ASN A 77 3.82 3.85 -1.54
CA ASN A 77 4.94 4.71 -1.19
C ASN A 77 4.77 5.38 0.19
N TYR A 78 3.55 5.47 0.72
CA TYR A 78 3.28 6.05 2.03
C TYR A 78 3.32 5.05 3.19
N MET A 79 3.48 3.75 2.93
CA MET A 79 3.54 2.75 4.02
C MET A 79 4.72 2.97 4.96
N GLN A 80 5.78 3.62 4.47
CA GLN A 80 7.02 3.88 5.21
C GLN A 80 7.32 5.38 5.31
N GLU A 81 6.37 6.23 4.92
CA GLU A 81 6.59 7.68 4.93
C GLU A 81 6.37 8.23 6.35
N ASP A 82 7.27 9.12 6.79
CA ASP A 82 7.33 9.56 8.19
C ASP A 82 6.02 10.15 8.71
N ILE A 83 5.34 10.99 7.92
CA ILE A 83 4.04 11.55 8.31
C ILE A 83 3.01 10.43 8.45
N ALA A 84 2.84 9.59 7.44
CA ALA A 84 1.84 8.54 7.41
C ALA A 84 2.04 7.53 8.55
N VAL A 85 3.27 7.09 8.79
CA VAL A 85 3.61 6.13 9.85
C VAL A 85 3.40 6.74 11.23
N THR A 86 3.92 7.96 11.47
CA THR A 86 3.81 8.62 12.78
C THR A 86 2.36 8.92 13.14
N HIS A 87 1.56 9.39 12.18
CA HIS A 87 0.14 9.68 12.41
C HIS A 87 -0.68 8.40 12.58
N ALA A 88 -0.41 7.35 11.81
CA ALA A 88 -1.11 6.08 11.96
C ALA A 88 -0.93 5.50 13.37
N ARG A 89 0.29 5.59 13.96
CA ARG A 89 0.55 5.17 15.35
C ARG A 89 -0.20 6.00 16.39
N ALA A 90 -0.56 7.24 16.05
CA ALA A 90 -1.44 8.08 16.87
C ALA A 90 -2.94 7.87 16.56
N ASN A 91 -3.29 6.75 15.91
CA ASN A 91 -4.65 6.44 15.44
C ASN A 91 -5.23 7.47 14.44
N MET A 92 -4.37 8.17 13.70
CA MET A 92 -4.76 9.14 12.67
C MET A 92 -4.44 8.58 11.28
N GLY A 93 -5.45 8.04 10.61
CA GLY A 93 -5.33 7.46 9.27
C GLY A 93 -5.39 8.47 8.13
N CYS A 94 -5.16 8.02 6.90
CA CYS A 94 -5.17 8.85 5.68
C CYS A 94 -6.45 9.69 5.55
N ALA A 95 -7.61 9.09 5.85
CA ALA A 95 -8.91 9.71 5.71
C ALA A 95 -9.13 10.91 6.65
N HIS A 96 -8.43 10.97 7.79
CA HIS A 96 -8.51 12.12 8.69
C HIS A 96 -8.02 13.41 8.04
N CYS A 97 -7.14 13.31 7.06
CA CYS A 97 -6.61 14.45 6.31
C CYS A 97 -7.22 14.54 4.91
N HIS A 98 -7.38 13.40 4.24
CA HIS A 98 -7.73 13.35 2.81
C HIS A 98 -9.21 13.07 2.52
N GLY A 99 -10.02 12.80 3.56
CA GLY A 99 -11.41 12.32 3.44
C GLY A 99 -11.48 10.80 3.20
N GLU A 100 -12.68 10.24 3.28
CA GLU A 100 -12.91 8.79 3.14
C GLU A 100 -12.52 8.28 1.74
N CYS A 101 -12.58 9.14 0.72
CA CYS A 101 -12.13 8.88 -0.64
C CYS A 101 -12.81 7.65 -1.28
N ASP A 102 -14.05 7.33 -0.90
CA ASP A 102 -14.74 6.12 -1.37
C ASP A 102 -14.88 6.08 -2.91
N GLU A 103 -15.29 7.19 -3.52
CA GLU A 103 -15.40 7.29 -4.99
C GLU A 103 -14.03 7.23 -5.68
N HIS A 104 -13.00 7.78 -5.03
CA HIS A 104 -11.63 7.73 -5.54
C HIS A 104 -11.05 6.32 -5.53
N ILE A 105 -11.26 5.58 -4.44
CA ILE A 105 -10.76 4.21 -4.27
C ILE A 105 -11.51 3.24 -5.20
N ALA A 106 -12.81 3.45 -5.40
CA ALA A 106 -13.64 2.61 -6.27
C ALA A 106 -13.41 2.88 -7.77
N ASP A 107 -12.75 3.98 -8.12
CA ASP A 107 -12.54 4.35 -9.53
C ASP A 107 -11.25 3.75 -10.10
N GLU A 108 -11.42 2.67 -10.88
CA GLU A 108 -10.34 2.02 -11.61
C GLU A 108 -10.07 2.65 -13.00
N SER A 109 -10.82 3.70 -13.39
CA SER A 109 -10.74 4.27 -14.74
C SER A 109 -9.35 4.84 -15.07
N TRP A 110 -8.57 5.24 -14.07
CA TRP A 110 -7.21 5.77 -14.25
C TRP A 110 -6.26 4.75 -14.90
N ALA A 111 -6.44 3.45 -14.65
CA ALA A 111 -5.63 2.39 -15.26
C ALA A 111 -5.97 2.17 -16.74
N SER A 112 -7.17 2.58 -17.17
CA SER A 112 -7.69 2.43 -18.53
C SER A 112 -7.62 3.72 -19.36
N GLY A 113 -6.88 4.73 -18.90
CA GLY A 113 -6.77 6.03 -19.57
C GLY A 113 -7.97 6.96 -19.39
N GLY A 114 -8.87 6.62 -18.46
CA GLY A 114 -9.93 7.51 -17.99
C GLY A 114 -9.40 8.70 -17.20
N ASN A 115 -10.28 9.66 -16.91
CA ASN A 115 -9.89 10.88 -16.20
C ASN A 115 -9.56 10.62 -14.72
N GLY A 116 -9.99 9.49 -14.15
CA GLY A 116 -9.92 9.25 -12.71
C GLY A 116 -10.96 10.04 -11.92
N THR A 117 -11.09 9.72 -10.64
CA THR A 117 -11.78 10.50 -9.62
C THR A 117 -10.73 11.09 -8.68
N ALA A 118 -10.88 12.37 -8.30
CA ALA A 118 -9.99 13.01 -7.35
C ALA A 118 -10.23 12.48 -5.92
N PRO A 119 -9.24 12.45 -5.04
CA PRO A 119 -9.51 12.24 -3.61
C PRO A 119 -10.37 13.40 -3.08
N ASP A 120 -11.12 13.16 -2.00
CA ASP A 120 -12.06 14.15 -1.44
C ASP A 120 -11.34 15.46 -1.11
N ILE A 121 -10.13 15.36 -0.55
CA ILE A 121 -9.32 16.51 -0.17
C ILE A 121 -7.89 16.41 -0.73
N MET A 122 -7.55 17.40 -1.55
CA MET A 122 -6.18 17.75 -1.88
C MET A 122 -5.79 19.09 -1.28
N TYR A 123 -4.64 19.15 -0.63
CA TYR A 123 -4.12 20.39 -0.08
C TYR A 123 -3.25 21.14 -1.09
N PRO A 124 -3.66 22.32 -1.59
CA PRO A 124 -2.72 23.26 -2.18
C PRO A 124 -1.77 23.77 -1.08
N ARG A 125 -0.54 24.19 -1.46
CA ARG A 125 0.50 24.62 -0.50
C ARG A 125 -0.02 25.57 0.60
N PRO A 126 -0.79 26.64 0.31
CA PRO A 126 -1.26 27.57 1.34
C PRO A 126 -2.22 26.96 2.37
N LYS A 127 -2.83 25.80 2.07
CA LYS A 127 -3.77 25.11 2.98
C LYS A 127 -3.12 24.03 3.84
N ILE A 128 -1.85 23.67 3.58
CA ILE A 128 -1.15 22.61 4.34
C ILE A 128 -0.98 23.03 5.80
N ASN A 129 -0.28 24.15 6.06
CA ASN A 129 0.00 24.57 7.44
C ASN A 129 -1.26 24.85 8.26
N PRO A 130 -2.27 25.59 7.75
CA PRO A 130 -3.52 25.80 8.49
C PRO A 130 -4.20 24.49 8.88
N PHE A 131 -4.17 23.48 8.01
CA PHE A 131 -4.75 22.17 8.30
C PHE A 131 -3.96 21.44 9.40
N CYS A 132 -2.64 21.35 9.28
CA CYS A 132 -1.78 20.74 10.31
C CYS A 132 -2.00 21.37 11.69
N MET A 133 -2.20 22.70 11.71
CA MET A 133 -2.43 23.47 12.93
C MET A 133 -3.77 23.23 13.64
N SER A 134 -4.71 22.51 13.01
CA SER A 134 -5.95 22.08 13.67
C SER A 134 -5.66 21.16 14.87
N CYS A 135 -4.61 20.34 14.77
CA CYS A 135 -4.12 19.47 15.85
C CYS A 135 -2.79 20.00 16.44
N HIS A 136 -1.90 20.51 15.60
CA HIS A 136 -0.59 21.04 16.00
C HIS A 136 -0.64 22.54 16.29
N GLN A 137 -1.25 22.90 17.42
CA GLN A 137 -1.42 24.29 17.83
C GLN A 137 -0.09 25.05 17.86
N LYS A 138 -0.05 26.25 17.26
CA LYS A 138 1.16 27.12 17.19
C LYS A 138 1.87 27.22 18.54
N ALA A 139 1.13 27.47 19.63
CA ALA A 139 1.67 27.62 20.97
C ALA A 139 2.51 26.43 21.47
N LYS A 140 2.35 25.23 20.89
CA LYS A 140 3.10 24.02 21.25
C LYS A 140 4.29 23.74 20.33
N ILE A 141 4.33 24.37 19.16
CA ILE A 141 5.34 24.13 18.13
C ILE A 141 6.16 25.39 17.80
N ASP A 142 5.88 26.53 18.44
CA ASP A 142 6.62 27.78 18.27
C ASP A 142 8.00 27.69 18.94
N THR A 143 8.88 26.95 18.26
CA THR A 143 10.27 26.72 18.64
C THR A 143 11.20 27.38 17.63
N GLU A 144 12.47 27.53 17.99
CA GLU A 144 13.51 28.09 17.10
C GLU A 144 13.56 27.39 15.73
N GLN A 145 13.32 26.08 15.69
CA GLN A 145 13.32 25.27 14.46
C GLN A 145 12.13 25.58 13.54
N HIS A 146 10.99 26.02 14.11
CA HIS A 146 9.78 26.35 13.35
C HIS A 146 9.64 27.84 13.04
N LYS A 147 10.56 28.71 13.47
CA LYS A 147 10.54 30.14 13.10
C LYS A 147 10.39 30.39 11.60
N PRO A 148 11.05 29.65 10.69
CA PRO A 148 10.86 29.84 9.25
C PRO A 148 9.42 29.58 8.75
N LEU A 149 8.64 28.78 9.47
CA LEU A 149 7.22 28.50 9.17
C LEU A 149 6.34 29.74 9.41
N PHE A 150 6.73 30.58 10.36
CA PHE A 150 5.97 31.75 10.82
C PHE A 150 6.52 33.08 10.32
N ALA A 151 7.61 33.04 9.55
CA ALA A 151 8.13 34.21 8.88
C ALA A 151 7.18 34.64 7.75
N GLU A 152 6.95 35.94 7.62
CA GLU A 152 6.21 36.51 6.50
C GLU A 152 7.14 36.58 5.28
N THR A 153 7.15 35.51 4.48
CA THR A 153 7.90 35.42 3.22
C THR A 153 6.95 35.21 2.03
N ASP A 154 7.40 35.58 0.82
CA ASP A 154 6.61 35.36 -0.41
C ASP A 154 6.38 33.87 -0.71
N GLU A 155 7.31 33.02 -0.28
CA GLU A 155 7.22 31.56 -0.37
C GLU A 155 7.40 30.92 1.02
N PRO A 156 6.33 30.84 1.83
CA PRO A 156 6.42 30.24 3.13
C PRO A 156 6.71 28.73 3.02
N LYS A 157 7.57 28.25 3.92
CA LYS A 157 7.78 26.81 4.09
C LYS A 157 6.49 26.16 4.56
N VAL A 158 6.27 24.91 4.15
CA VAL A 158 5.16 24.11 4.66
C VAL A 158 5.66 22.93 5.47
N CYS A 159 4.84 22.39 6.37
CA CYS A 159 5.23 21.28 7.27
C CYS A 159 5.84 20.11 6.49
N THR A 160 5.25 19.75 5.35
CA THR A 160 5.71 18.66 4.48
C THR A 160 6.99 18.95 3.70
N ASP A 161 7.55 20.16 3.77
CA ASP A 161 8.86 20.45 3.15
C ASP A 161 10.01 19.90 4.02
N CYS A 162 9.75 19.60 5.29
CA CYS A 162 10.75 19.05 6.23
C CYS A 162 10.28 17.76 6.92
N HIS A 163 8.99 17.65 7.26
CA HIS A 163 8.44 16.44 7.85
C HIS A 163 7.95 15.50 6.74
N GLY A 164 8.81 14.57 6.35
CA GLY A 164 8.46 13.51 5.41
C GLY A 164 8.43 13.92 3.93
N LYS A 165 8.22 12.92 3.06
CA LYS A 165 8.16 13.06 1.60
C LYS A 165 6.74 12.83 1.10
N HIS A 166 5.80 13.56 1.70
CA HIS A 166 4.37 13.31 1.49
C HIS A 166 3.85 13.73 0.11
N ARG A 167 4.50 14.68 -0.57
CA ARG A 167 4.07 15.15 -1.89
C ARG A 167 4.56 14.22 -2.99
N LEU A 168 3.64 13.68 -3.81
CA LEU A 168 4.00 12.97 -5.03
C LEU A 168 4.78 13.88 -5.99
N GLU A 169 5.95 13.43 -6.42
CA GLU A 169 6.81 14.17 -7.36
C GLU A 169 6.15 14.34 -8.72
N THR A 170 5.48 13.28 -9.19
CA THR A 170 4.82 13.25 -10.50
C THR A 170 3.35 12.92 -10.35
N ARG A 171 2.50 13.78 -10.90
CA ARG A 171 1.05 13.54 -10.98
C ARG A 171 0.70 12.99 -12.36
N LYS A 172 0.41 11.68 -12.42
CA LYS A 172 0.06 10.98 -13.67
C LYS A 172 -1.38 11.26 -14.13
N CYS A 173 -2.27 11.58 -13.19
CA CYS A 173 -3.68 11.79 -13.45
C CYS A 173 -4.08 13.26 -13.34
N LYS A 174 -4.72 13.80 -14.38
CA LYS A 174 -5.29 15.15 -14.41
C LYS A 174 -6.81 15.04 -14.50
N TRP A 175 -7.48 15.09 -13.35
CA TRP A 175 -8.93 15.19 -13.25
C TRP A 175 -9.41 16.46 -13.97
N LYS A 176 -10.51 16.35 -14.71
CA LYS A 176 -11.12 17.44 -15.49
C LYS A 176 -12.39 17.93 -14.83
#